data_AF-A0A383ALW8-F1
#
_entry.id   AF-A0A383ALW8-F1
#
_cell.length_a   1.000
_cell.length_b   1.000
_cell.length_c   1.000
_cell.angle_alpha   90.00
_cell.angle_beta   90.00
_cell.angle_gamma   90.00
#
_symmetry.space_group_name_H-M   'P 1'
#
loop_
_entity.id
_entity.type
_entity.pdbx_description
1 polymer ?
#
loop_
_entity_poly.entity_id
_entity_poly.type
_entity_poly.pdbx_seq_one_letter_code
_entity_poly.pdbx_strand_id
1 'polypeptide(L)'
;MSKVLLINPSYQPSYGGTKASIVNPFFPTLGLATIAATAKQRGHEVEILDLCWRPYEIEFIKSSIKKTKPDIVGIHATTPLMNQLRDISLITKDISKDIRVVGGGPHPTALPVETMNESML
;
A
#
# COMPACT_ATOMS: atom_id res chain seq x y z
N MET A 1 -21.35 -3.46 -2.83
CA MET A 1 -20.55 -3.15 -1.63
C MET A 1 -19.26 -3.92 -1.75
N SER A 2 -18.12 -3.28 -1.51
CA SER A 2 -16.80 -3.91 -1.64
C SER A 2 -15.98 -3.64 -0.39
N LYS A 3 -15.11 -4.58 -0.04
CA LYS A 3 -14.14 -4.45 1.04
C LYS A 3 -12.79 -4.03 0.49
N VAL A 4 -12.27 -2.91 0.98
CA VAL A 4 -11.06 -2.26 0.48
C VAL A 4 -10.02 -2.20 1.59
N LEU A 5 -8.81 -2.66 1.29
CA LEU A 5 -7.64 -2.49 2.15
C LEU A 5 -6.70 -1.48 1.50
N LEU A 6 -6.47 -0.34 2.15
CA LEU A 6 -5.50 0.65 1.70
C LEU A 6 -4.21 0.50 2.51
N ILE A 7 -3.08 0.34 1.85
CA ILE A 7 -1.79 0.07 2.48
C ILE A 7 -0.85 1.24 2.27
N ASN A 8 -0.35 1.81 3.37
CA ASN A 8 0.83 2.66 3.37
C ASN A 8 2.04 1.82 3.78
N PRO A 9 3.00 1.58 2.87
CA PRO A 9 4.18 0.76 3.16
C PRO A 9 5.10 1.37 4.23
N SER A 10 6.07 0.58 4.68
CA SER A 10 7.04 1.03 5.69
C SER A 10 8.11 1.89 5.04
N TYR A 11 8.43 3.02 5.67
CA TYR A 11 9.54 3.87 5.23
C TYR A 11 10.88 3.47 5.84
N GLN A 12 10.87 2.58 6.84
CA GLN A 12 12.07 2.17 7.57
C GLN A 12 13.15 1.54 6.67
N PRO A 13 12.86 0.66 5.69
CA PRO A 13 13.89 0.11 4.80
C PRO A 13 14.60 1.18 3.97
N SER A 14 13.88 2.25 3.61
CA SER A 14 14.41 3.31 2.73
C SER A 14 15.10 4.44 3.50
N TYR A 15 14.64 4.74 4.71
CA TYR A 15 15.11 5.89 5.50
C TYR A 15 15.76 5.53 6.83
N GLY A 16 15.39 4.41 7.46
CA GLY A 16 15.74 4.10 8.85
C GLY A 16 17.21 3.77 9.12
N GLY A 17 17.94 3.23 8.14
CA GLY A 17 19.33 2.78 8.29
C GLY A 17 20.40 3.75 7.81
N THR A 18 20.04 4.97 7.40
CA THR A 18 20.97 5.92 6.78
C THR A 18 20.93 7.28 7.47
N LYS A 19 21.79 8.22 7.05
CA LYS A 19 21.70 9.63 7.49
C LYS A 19 20.35 10.28 7.17
N ALA A 20 19.55 9.68 6.28
CA ALA A 20 18.20 10.12 5.95
C ALA A 20 17.15 9.72 7.02
N SER A 21 17.54 9.05 8.11
CA SER A 21 16.61 8.68 9.19
C SER A 21 16.00 9.90 9.90
N ILE A 22 16.70 11.04 9.90
CA ILE A 22 16.17 12.32 10.40
C ILE A 22 14.97 12.84 9.58
N VAL A 23 14.86 12.44 8.31
CA VAL A 23 13.73 12.76 7.43
C VAL A 23 12.78 11.59 7.23
N ASN A 24 12.83 10.56 8.10
CA ASN A 24 11.90 9.44 8.02
C ASN A 24 10.45 9.97 8.12
N PRO A 25 9.62 9.79 7.08
CA PRO A 25 8.30 10.38 7.02
C PRO A 25 7.34 9.61 7.93
N PHE A 26 7.35 9.96 9.22
CA PHE A 26 6.44 9.44 10.22
C PHE A 26 5.30 10.44 10.45
N PHE A 27 4.30 10.41 9.56
CA PHE A 27 3.13 11.27 9.64
C PHE A 27 1.88 10.56 9.10
N PRO A 28 0.67 11.00 9.50
CA PRO A 28 -0.58 10.40 9.05
C PRO A 28 -0.76 10.39 7.52
N THR A 29 -1.34 9.33 7.00
CA THR A 29 -1.56 9.10 5.57
C THR A 29 -2.82 9.80 5.04
N LEU A 30 -2.82 11.15 5.08
CA LEU A 30 -4.00 11.95 4.71
C LEU A 30 -4.57 11.62 3.33
N GLY A 31 -3.73 11.35 2.33
CA GLY A 31 -4.19 10.95 1.00
C GLY A 31 -4.95 9.62 0.97
N LEU A 32 -4.56 8.64 1.79
CA LEU A 32 -5.34 7.40 1.93
C LEU A 32 -6.59 7.63 2.78
N ALA A 33 -6.51 8.48 3.80
CA ALA A 33 -7.66 8.84 4.63
C ALA A 33 -8.77 9.53 3.83
N THR A 34 -8.43 10.41 2.88
CA THR A 34 -9.41 11.05 2.00
C THR A 34 -10.08 10.03 1.06
N ILE A 35 -9.30 9.14 0.43
CA ILE A 35 -9.83 8.03 -0.37
C ILE A 35 -10.76 7.16 0.46
N ALA A 36 -10.34 6.77 1.67
CA ALA A 36 -11.14 5.95 2.57
C ALA A 36 -12.45 6.63 2.95
N ALA A 37 -12.43 7.91 3.33
CA ALA A 37 -13.64 8.66 3.65
C ALA A 37 -14.62 8.70 2.47
N THR A 38 -14.11 9.00 1.27
CA THR A 38 -14.88 9.08 0.03
C THR A 38 -15.46 7.73 -0.41
N ALA A 39 -14.76 6.62 -0.19
CA ALA A 39 -15.26 5.27 -0.46
C ALA A 39 -16.29 4.82 0.60
N LYS A 40 -16.06 5.12 1.88
CA LYS A 40 -17.03 4.84 2.95
C LYS A 40 -18.36 5.56 2.74
N GLN A 41 -18.33 6.82 2.29
CA GLN A 41 -19.55 7.58 1.94
C GLN A 41 -20.38 6.92 0.82
N ARG A 42 -19.76 6.10 -0.03
CA ARG A 42 -20.43 5.33 -1.09
C ARG A 42 -20.81 3.90 -0.66
N GLY A 43 -20.74 3.59 0.63
CA GLY A 43 -21.16 2.30 1.19
C GLY A 43 -20.15 1.17 1.02
N HIS A 44 -18.86 1.47 0.85
CA HIS A 44 -17.79 0.47 0.88
C HIS A 44 -17.21 0.31 2.30
N GLU A 45 -16.74 -0.90 2.62
CA GLU A 45 -15.96 -1.15 3.83
C GLU A 45 -14.50 -0.84 3.53
N VAL A 46 -13.87 0.01 4.35
CA VAL A 46 -12.47 0.43 4.10
C VAL A 46 -11.66 0.33 5.37
N GLU A 47 -10.53 -0.36 5.29
CA GLU A 47 -9.50 -0.46 6.32
C GLU A 47 -8.20 0.18 5.79
N ILE A 48 -7.46 0.89 6.66
CA ILE A 48 -6.12 1.41 6.34
C ILE A 48 -5.09 0.63 7.14
N LEU A 49 -4.15 0.00 6.45
CA LEU A 49 -2.96 -0.62 7.03
C LEU A 49 -1.79 0.35 6.90
N ASP A 50 -1.54 1.12 7.95
CA ASP A 50 -0.45 2.10 8.00
C ASP A 50 0.81 1.50 8.64
N LEU A 51 1.83 1.25 7.82
CA LEU A 51 3.09 0.64 8.23
C LEU A 51 4.23 1.66 8.42
N CYS A 52 3.96 2.97 8.35
CA CYS A 52 5.03 3.99 8.35
C CYS A 52 5.99 3.93 9.55
N TRP A 53 5.54 3.42 10.70
CA TRP A 53 6.35 3.23 11.91
C TRP A 53 6.79 1.81 12.20
N ARG A 54 6.32 0.84 11.41
CA ARG A 54 6.62 -0.57 11.64
C ARG A 54 7.73 -1.04 10.71
N PRO A 55 8.52 -2.04 11.12
CA PRO A 55 9.37 -2.77 10.19
C PRO A 55 8.54 -3.37 9.05
N TYR A 56 9.17 -3.50 7.88
CA TYR A 56 8.54 -4.17 6.74
C TYR A 56 8.56 -5.68 6.95
N GLU A 57 7.44 -6.21 7.45
CA GLU A 57 7.27 -7.64 7.77
C GLU A 57 6.26 -8.29 6.82
N ILE A 58 6.75 -9.14 5.92
CA ILE A 58 5.96 -9.80 4.88
C ILE A 58 4.82 -10.63 5.47
N GLU A 59 5.08 -11.39 6.54
CA GLU A 59 4.07 -12.25 7.17
C GLU A 59 2.96 -11.45 7.87
N PHE A 60 3.28 -10.25 8.39
CA PHE A 60 2.28 -9.34 8.92
C PHE A 60 1.36 -8.79 7.82
N ILE A 61 1.94 -8.43 6.66
CA ILE A 61 1.15 -7.99 5.49
C ILE A 61 0.26 -9.12 4.98
N LYS A 62 0.81 -10.33 4.81
CA LYS A 62 0.05 -11.52 4.38
C LYS A 62 -1.11 -11.82 5.32
N SER A 63 -0.85 -11.86 6.63
CA SER A 63 -1.88 -12.14 7.63
C SER A 63 -2.95 -11.05 7.66
N SER A 64 -2.57 -9.78 7.50
CA SER A 64 -3.51 -8.67 7.38
C SER A 64 -4.42 -8.82 6.17
N ILE A 65 -3.87 -9.10 4.97
CA ILE A 65 -4.67 -9.33 3.75
C ILE A 65 -5.61 -10.53 3.93
N LYS A 66 -5.11 -11.66 4.46
CA LYS A 66 -5.92 -12.87 4.71
C LYS A 66 -7.04 -12.66 5.74
N LYS A 67 -6.79 -11.83 6.76
CA LYS A 67 -7.77 -11.48 7.79
C LYS A 67 -8.84 -10.53 7.24
N THR A 68 -8.41 -9.50 6.52
CA THR A 68 -9.31 -8.50 5.94
C THR A 68 -10.15 -9.12 4.82
N LYS A 69 -9.59 -10.05 4.01
CA LYS A 69 -10.24 -10.63 2.82
C LYS A 69 -10.81 -9.52 1.89
N PRO A 70 -9.98 -8.56 1.44
CA PRO A 70 -10.46 -7.45 0.63
C PRO A 70 -10.78 -7.90 -0.80
N ASP A 71 -11.75 -7.24 -1.42
CA ASP A 71 -11.96 -7.30 -2.88
C ASP A 71 -10.91 -6.46 -3.61
N ILE A 72 -10.45 -5.38 -2.97
CA ILE A 72 -9.50 -4.40 -3.53
C ILE A 72 -8.38 -4.10 -2.53
N VAL A 73 -7.13 -4.16 -3.00
CA VAL A 73 -5.95 -3.67 -2.26
C VAL A 73 -5.41 -2.43 -2.97
N GLY A 74 -5.47 -1.27 -2.31
CA GLY A 74 -4.84 -0.04 -2.78
C GLY A 74 -3.48 0.16 -2.10
N ILE A 75 -2.43 0.46 -2.86
CA ILE A 75 -1.06 0.59 -2.33
C ILE A 75 -0.53 1.99 -2.65
N HIS A 76 -0.12 2.72 -1.61
CA HIS A 76 0.57 4.00 -1.77
C HIS A 76 2.06 3.78 -2.10
N ALA A 77 2.59 4.53 -3.06
CA ALA A 77 4.02 4.55 -3.36
C ALA A 77 4.53 5.94 -3.73
N THR A 78 5.51 6.39 -2.95
CA THR A 78 6.54 7.34 -3.40
C THR A 78 7.68 6.57 -4.05
N THR A 79 8.63 7.25 -4.69
CA THR A 79 9.79 6.61 -5.34
C THR A 79 10.53 5.59 -4.47
N PRO A 80 10.88 5.87 -3.20
CA PRO A 80 11.57 4.88 -2.35
C PRO A 80 10.70 3.67 -1.96
N LEU A 81 9.40 3.70 -2.25
CA LEU A 81 8.45 2.64 -1.90
C LEU A 81 8.02 1.80 -3.10
N MET A 82 8.50 2.10 -4.32
CA MET A 82 8.12 1.36 -5.53
C MET A 82 8.39 -0.15 -5.41
N ASN A 83 9.54 -0.54 -4.86
CA ASN A 83 9.86 -1.96 -4.64
C ASN A 83 8.87 -2.64 -3.69
N GLN A 84 8.46 -1.96 -2.60
CA GLN A 84 7.45 -2.50 -1.69
C GLN A 84 6.08 -2.59 -2.35
N LEU A 85 5.70 -1.64 -3.23
CA LEU A 85 4.47 -1.75 -4.02
C LEU A 85 4.48 -3.01 -4.89
N ARG A 86 5.59 -3.25 -5.60
CA ARG A 86 5.75 -4.48 -6.40
C ARG A 86 5.60 -5.72 -5.53
N ASP A 87 6.33 -5.79 -4.43
CA ASP A 87 6.31 -6.95 -3.52
C ASP A 87 4.91 -7.20 -2.96
N ILE A 88 4.21 -6.17 -2.49
CA ILE A 88 2.86 -6.27 -1.94
C ILE A 88 1.86 -6.67 -3.03
N SER A 89 2.02 -6.19 -4.28
CA SER A 89 1.17 -6.61 -5.40
C SER A 89 1.31 -8.11 -5.69
N LEU A 90 2.54 -8.63 -5.67
CA LEU A 90 2.84 -10.05 -5.85
C LEU A 90 2.26 -10.89 -4.70
N ILE A 91 2.49 -10.47 -3.46
CA ILE A 91 1.93 -11.12 -2.25
C ILE A 91 0.41 -11.17 -2.33
N THR A 92 -0.23 -10.08 -2.72
CA THR A 92 -1.69 -10.01 -2.83
C THR A 92 -2.22 -11.00 -3.87
N LYS A 93 -1.57 -11.06 -5.04
CA LYS A 93 -1.93 -11.99 -6.11
C LYS A 93 -1.57 -13.45 -5.81
N ASP A 94 -0.62 -13.70 -4.92
CA ASP A 94 -0.32 -15.06 -4.43
C ASP A 94 -1.44 -15.54 -3.47
N ILE A 95 -1.97 -14.64 -2.64
CA ILE A 95 -3.10 -14.94 -1.76
C ILE A 95 -4.38 -15.20 -2.55
N SER A 96 -4.71 -14.35 -3.52
CA SER A 96 -5.81 -14.58 -4.45
C SER A 96 -5.67 -13.71 -5.71
N LYS A 97 -5.87 -14.32 -6.88
CA LYS A 97 -5.85 -13.62 -8.17
C LYS A 97 -7.05 -12.68 -8.35
N ASP A 98 -8.14 -12.95 -7.65
CA ASP A 98 -9.41 -12.21 -7.74
C ASP A 98 -9.34 -10.84 -7.06
N ILE A 99 -8.42 -10.65 -6.11
CA ILE A 99 -8.23 -9.36 -5.44
C ILE A 99 -7.72 -8.33 -6.46
N ARG A 100 -8.47 -7.26 -6.71
CA ARG A 100 -8.00 -6.16 -7.57
C ARG A 100 -6.92 -5.37 -6.83
N VAL A 101 -5.74 -5.25 -7.42
CA VAL A 101 -4.63 -4.46 -6.84
C VAL A 101 -4.57 -3.12 -7.55
N VAL A 102 -4.43 -2.01 -6.84
CA VAL A 102 -4.34 -0.66 -7.40
C VAL A 102 -3.15 0.06 -6.78
N GLY A 103 -2.27 0.62 -7.61
CA GLY A 103 -1.16 1.47 -7.18
C GLY A 103 -1.51 2.94 -7.29
N GLY A 104 -1.10 3.75 -6.31
CA GLY A 104 -1.30 5.20 -6.33
C GLY A 104 -0.21 5.95 -5.58
N GLY A 105 -0.20 7.27 -5.71
CA GLY A 105 0.82 8.15 -5.15
C GLY A 105 1.79 8.70 -6.19
N PRO A 106 2.81 9.47 -5.76
CA PRO A 106 3.66 10.22 -6.68
C PRO A 106 4.38 9.36 -7.72
N HIS A 107 4.88 8.18 -7.35
CA HIS A 107 5.65 7.35 -8.28
C HIS A 107 4.79 6.70 -9.36
N PRO A 108 3.69 5.97 -9.04
CA PRO A 108 2.77 5.45 -10.05
C PRO A 108 2.14 6.54 -10.93
N THR A 109 1.98 7.76 -10.41
CA THR A 109 1.47 8.89 -11.20
C THR A 109 2.51 9.40 -12.19
N ALA A 110 3.79 9.46 -11.81
CA ALA A 110 4.87 9.94 -12.67
C ALA A 110 5.29 8.92 -13.73
N LEU A 111 5.26 7.62 -13.40
CA LEU A 111 5.73 6.51 -14.24
C LEU A 111 4.69 5.37 -14.31
N PRO A 112 3.49 5.61 -14.85
CA PRO A 112 2.36 4.67 -14.77
C PRO A 112 2.62 3.38 -15.55
N VAL A 113 3.20 3.46 -16.74
CA VAL A 113 3.42 2.31 -17.63
C VAL A 113 4.50 1.40 -17.06
N GLU A 114 5.61 1.99 -16.62
CA GLU A 114 6.71 1.29 -15.96
C GLU A 114 6.25 0.64 -14.66
N THR A 115 5.48 1.39 -13.85
CA THR A 115 4.92 0.85 -12.61
C THR A 115 4.07 -0.40 -12.88
N MET A 116 3.18 -0.36 -13.88
CA MET A 116 2.37 -1.53 -14.24
C MET A 116 3.19 -2.68 -14.80
N ASN A 117 4.22 -2.42 -15.61
CA ASN A 117 5.09 -3.45 -16.16
C ASN A 117 5.96 -4.15 -15.11
N GLU A 118 6.32 -3.45 -14.04
CA GLU A 118 7.15 -3.98 -12.95
C GLU A 118 6.34 -4.66 -11.85
N SER A 119 5.01 -4.58 -11.84
CA SER A 119 4.18 -5.04 -10.73
C SER A 119 2.91 -5.77 -11.20
N MET A 120 2.09 -6.24 -10.26
CA MET A 120 0.84 -6.97 -10.54
C MET A 120 -0.41 -6.10 -10.30
N LEU A 121 -0.38 -4.86 -10.81
CA LEU A 121 -1.51 -3.91 -10.78
C LEU A 121 -2.54 -4.17 -11.88
#